data_AF-A0AAD4E9X4-F1
#
_entry.id   AF-A0AAD4E9X4-F1
#
_cell.length_a   1.000
_cell.length_b   1.000
_cell.length_c   1.000
_cell.angle_alpha   90.00
_cell.angle_beta   90.00
_cell.angle_gamma   90.00
#
_symmetry.space_group_name_H-M   'P 1'
#
loop_
_entity.id
_entity.type
_entity.pdbx_description
1 polymer ?
#
loop_
_entity_poly.entity_id
_entity_poly.type
_entity_poly.pdbx_seq_one_letter_code
_entity_poly.pdbx_strand_id
1 'polypeptide(L)'
;MAKFYNEIPESLIEWIKKQHMFWVASAPLSPDGHVNLSPKGTADSFHVVNSRRVWYQDLTGSGVETISHIRENGRVTILFNAFEGPPRILRLFGTGTVYEYGTEEYESLISPETRKPGSRAAIVIDVYQCQTTCGFAVPIYDFITHRTQLLRMADIEESRNRVSGTVSSQETDKTGIKAYWVQKNLRSLDGLPGLLVAPDSKVTPVNNFNKESQRPKLRYSSSREGSSQSSGANVAIGFALGALVATAIPYILSVTRKFDILIRAHMHSALYLSCVYSLLCFICCVDTTGFVPNQRTTYTSVDWHQASQIIPMAKYYDEIPESLIEWVRKQHMFWVASAPLGPGGHVNVSPKGTADCFHVVNSHRVWYEDLTGSGVETISHIRENGRITILFHSFEGPPRILRLYGTGTVYEYGTQEYESLIPPETRKPGSRAAIVIDVYQCLTSCGYAVPIYDFVTHRTQLLRSFDIKESHDRATVSTEINPKGLRAYWMRQNLSSVDGLPGLLTAPESKATCSSVFDKGPRPKLHRLSSRDAGVLGTGATLAIGCAIGALVATALPRILSVTGNFGTRT
;
A
#
# COMPACT_ATOMS: atom_id res chain seq x y z
N MET A 1 8.76 12.89 20.15
CA MET A 1 8.61 11.86 21.20
C MET A 1 7.25 11.21 21.03
N ALA A 2 7.09 9.96 21.45
CA ALA A 2 5.78 9.35 21.55
C ALA A 2 4.94 10.12 22.59
N LYS A 3 3.62 10.16 22.41
CA LYS A 3 2.70 10.63 23.46
C LYS A 3 1.75 9.51 23.83
N PHE A 4 1.58 9.30 25.13
CA PHE A 4 0.66 8.32 25.69
C PHE A 4 -0.56 9.02 26.26
N TYR A 5 -1.70 8.36 26.15
CA TYR A 5 -2.98 8.79 26.68
C TYR A 5 -3.66 7.59 27.33
N ASN A 6 -4.38 7.81 28.43
CA ASN A 6 -5.14 6.74 29.09
C ASN A 6 -6.45 6.43 28.37
N GLU A 7 -6.84 7.25 27.39
CA GLU A 7 -8.03 7.11 26.56
C GLU A 7 -7.80 7.79 25.21
N ILE A 8 -8.66 7.50 24.22
CA ILE A 8 -8.61 8.08 22.89
C ILE A 8 -9.05 9.56 22.99
N PRO A 9 -8.16 10.53 22.72
CA PRO A 9 -8.54 11.93 22.69
C PRO A 9 -9.55 12.19 21.57
N GLU A 10 -10.51 13.10 21.80
CA GLU A 10 -11.58 13.43 20.83
C GLU A 10 -11.03 13.76 19.42
N SER A 11 -9.96 14.56 19.36
CA SER A 11 -9.29 14.90 18.09
C SER A 11 -8.76 13.68 17.31
N LEU A 12 -8.43 12.57 17.99
CA LEU A 12 -8.00 11.33 17.37
C LEU A 12 -9.18 10.46 16.93
N ILE A 13 -10.35 10.56 17.58
CA ILE A 13 -11.57 9.86 17.15
C ILE A 13 -11.97 10.34 15.75
N GLU A 14 -12.02 11.65 15.55
CA GLU A 14 -12.33 12.25 14.24
C GLU A 14 -11.26 11.94 13.19
N TRP A 15 -10.01 11.73 13.60
CA TRP A 15 -8.94 11.29 12.70
C TRP A 15 -9.06 9.80 12.34
N ILE A 16 -9.41 8.93 13.30
CA ILE A 16 -9.66 7.50 13.09
C ILE A 16 -10.77 7.28 12.05
N LYS A 17 -11.89 8.00 12.17
CA LYS A 17 -13.04 7.90 11.26
C LYS A 17 -12.69 8.19 9.78
N LYS A 18 -11.60 8.92 9.53
CA LYS A 18 -11.12 9.25 8.17
C LYS A 18 -10.20 8.18 7.58
N GLN A 19 -9.77 7.19 8.38
CA GLN A 19 -8.85 6.17 7.89
C GLN A 19 -9.62 5.07 7.17
N HIS A 20 -9.14 4.67 5.99
CA HIS A 20 -9.77 3.60 5.19
C HIS A 20 -9.35 2.18 5.61
N MET A 21 -8.32 2.06 6.45
CA MET A 21 -7.84 0.77 6.93
C MET A 21 -7.06 0.90 8.26
N PHE A 22 -6.90 -0.24 8.91
CA PHE A 22 -6.13 -0.41 10.14
C PHE A 22 -5.44 -1.78 10.15
N TRP A 23 -4.50 -1.98 11.07
CA TRP A 23 -3.87 -3.27 11.32
C TRP A 23 -4.18 -3.74 12.72
N VAL A 24 -4.36 -5.05 12.86
CA VAL A 24 -4.62 -5.71 14.13
C VAL A 24 -3.44 -6.61 14.43
N ALA A 25 -2.85 -6.46 15.60
CA ALA A 25 -1.86 -7.39 16.13
C ALA A 25 -2.35 -8.02 17.43
N SER A 26 -2.09 -9.31 17.58
CA SER A 26 -2.41 -10.09 18.79
C SER A 26 -1.38 -11.21 18.92
N ALA A 27 -1.16 -11.74 20.12
CA ALA A 27 -0.18 -12.81 20.31
C ALA A 27 -0.64 -13.82 21.37
N PRO A 28 -0.35 -15.11 21.17
CA PRO A 28 -0.59 -16.11 22.18
C PRO A 28 0.43 -15.97 23.33
N LEU A 29 0.13 -16.57 24.48
CA LEU A 29 1.02 -16.61 25.63
C LEU A 29 2.23 -17.51 25.40
N SER A 30 2.08 -18.56 24.57
CA SER A 30 3.16 -19.49 24.26
C SER A 30 4.37 -18.76 23.65
N PRO A 31 5.61 -19.02 24.14
CA PRO A 31 6.83 -18.46 23.58
C PRO A 31 7.12 -18.95 22.16
N ASP A 32 6.55 -20.08 21.75
CA ASP A 32 6.68 -20.63 20.39
C ASP A 32 5.51 -20.23 19.48
N GLY A 33 4.47 -19.58 20.04
CA GLY A 33 3.26 -19.24 19.30
C GLY A 33 3.42 -18.03 18.41
N HIS A 34 2.68 -18.01 17.30
CA HIS A 34 2.83 -17.02 16.24
C HIS A 34 2.25 -15.65 16.64
N VAL A 35 3.06 -14.59 16.55
CA VAL A 35 2.55 -13.22 16.69
C VAL A 35 1.72 -12.89 15.44
N ASN A 36 0.43 -12.68 15.62
CA ASN A 36 -0.48 -12.39 14.53
C ASN A 36 -0.44 -10.91 14.15
N LEU A 37 -0.55 -10.65 12.85
CA LEU A 37 -0.62 -9.33 12.27
C LEU A 37 -1.50 -9.35 11.02
N SER A 38 -2.57 -8.56 10.98
CA SER A 38 -3.49 -8.55 9.83
C SER A 38 -3.97 -7.14 9.46
N PRO A 39 -4.00 -6.79 8.17
CA PRO A 39 -4.68 -5.59 7.71
C PRO A 39 -6.20 -5.82 7.69
N LYS A 40 -6.97 -4.76 7.92
CA LYS A 40 -8.43 -4.68 7.81
C LYS A 40 -8.79 -3.38 7.09
N GLY A 41 -9.49 -3.46 5.97
CA GLY A 41 -9.75 -2.28 5.13
C GLY A 41 -11.06 -2.34 4.34
N THR A 42 -12.02 -3.13 4.79
CA THR A 42 -13.38 -3.00 4.29
C THR A 42 -13.98 -1.70 4.84
N ALA A 43 -14.62 -0.91 3.98
CA ALA A 43 -15.28 0.34 4.37
C ALA A 43 -16.24 0.12 5.54
N ASP A 44 -16.34 1.11 6.43
CA ASP A 44 -17.27 1.13 7.56
C ASP A 44 -17.21 -0.13 8.44
N SER A 45 -16.02 -0.68 8.66
CA SER A 45 -15.81 -1.87 9.49
C SER A 45 -15.29 -1.57 10.89
N PHE A 46 -14.83 -0.34 11.18
CA PHE A 46 -14.30 0.07 12.48
C PHE A 46 -15.17 1.16 13.09
N HIS A 47 -15.52 1.01 14.37
CA HIS A 47 -16.45 1.88 15.06
C HIS A 47 -15.89 2.30 16.42
N VAL A 48 -16.00 3.58 16.74
CA VAL A 48 -15.66 4.14 18.05
C VAL A 48 -16.95 4.33 18.83
N VAL A 49 -17.08 3.67 19.98
CA VAL A 49 -18.24 3.79 20.88
C VAL A 49 -18.07 5.00 21.79
N ASN A 50 -16.90 5.14 22.39
CA ASN A 50 -16.49 6.28 23.21
C ASN A 50 -14.95 6.33 23.29
N SER A 51 -14.39 7.20 24.15
CA SER A 51 -12.95 7.38 24.30
C SER A 51 -12.20 6.13 24.80
N ARG A 52 -12.88 5.10 25.31
CA ARG A 52 -12.28 3.88 25.88
C ARG A 52 -12.78 2.59 25.26
N ARG A 53 -13.73 2.65 24.32
CA ARG A 53 -14.31 1.46 23.72
C ARG A 53 -14.46 1.63 22.22
N VAL A 54 -13.92 0.66 21.49
CA VAL A 54 -14.03 0.54 20.04
C VAL A 54 -14.48 -0.87 19.69
N TRP A 55 -14.97 -1.06 18.47
CA TRP A 55 -15.17 -2.40 17.94
C TRP A 55 -14.95 -2.42 16.43
N TYR A 56 -14.67 -3.59 15.88
CA TYR A 56 -14.69 -3.77 14.45
C TYR A 56 -15.42 -5.05 14.03
N GLN A 57 -16.04 -4.98 12.85
CA GLN A 57 -16.71 -6.10 12.21
C GLN A 57 -15.65 -7.03 11.61
N ASP A 58 -15.46 -8.21 12.21
CA ASP A 58 -14.54 -9.21 11.67
C ASP A 58 -15.25 -10.02 10.57
N LEU A 59 -14.73 -9.86 9.36
CA LEU A 59 -15.22 -10.56 8.18
C LEU A 59 -14.45 -11.87 7.97
N THR A 60 -15.13 -12.83 7.36
CA THR A 60 -14.64 -14.18 7.12
C THR A 60 -13.40 -14.16 6.24
N GLY A 61 -12.29 -14.60 6.82
CA GLY A 61 -11.03 -14.81 6.14
C GLY A 61 -10.48 -16.21 6.42
N SER A 62 -9.30 -16.49 5.87
CA SER A 62 -8.63 -17.78 6.04
C SER A 62 -8.12 -18.05 7.45
N GLY A 63 -7.86 -17.00 8.26
CA GLY A 63 -7.35 -17.10 9.62
C GLY A 63 -8.38 -16.74 10.70
N VAL A 64 -8.09 -17.10 11.94
CA VAL A 64 -8.91 -16.85 13.16
C VAL A 64 -8.04 -16.51 14.39
N GLU A 65 -6.81 -16.09 14.16
CA GLU A 65 -5.74 -15.88 15.14
C GLU A 65 -6.11 -14.79 16.15
N THR A 66 -6.65 -13.65 15.69
CA THR A 66 -7.09 -12.58 16.60
C THR A 66 -8.16 -13.06 17.57
N ILE A 67 -9.18 -13.77 17.08
CA ILE A 67 -10.23 -14.33 17.93
C ILE A 67 -9.62 -15.30 18.95
N SER A 68 -8.72 -16.17 18.49
CA SER A 68 -8.12 -17.20 19.35
C SER A 68 -7.22 -16.61 20.44
N HIS A 69 -6.40 -15.60 20.10
CA HIS A 69 -5.54 -14.91 21.07
C HIS A 69 -6.37 -14.09 22.07
N ILE A 70 -7.44 -13.44 21.60
CA ILE A 70 -8.36 -12.72 22.49
C ILE A 70 -9.03 -13.68 23.47
N ARG A 71 -9.45 -14.87 23.01
CA ARG A 71 -10.03 -15.89 23.89
C ARG A 71 -9.05 -16.41 24.94
N GLU A 72 -7.78 -16.56 24.57
CA GLU A 72 -6.75 -17.04 25.50
C GLU A 72 -6.38 -15.97 26.53
N ASN A 73 -6.12 -14.74 26.09
CA ASN A 73 -5.47 -13.73 26.93
C ASN A 73 -5.95 -12.29 26.73
N GLY A 74 -6.86 -12.04 25.77
CA GLY A 74 -7.44 -10.73 25.52
C GLY A 74 -6.52 -9.70 24.85
N ARG A 75 -5.21 -9.93 24.72
CA ARG A 75 -4.26 -8.91 24.24
C ARG A 75 -4.46 -8.61 22.76
N VAL A 76 -4.74 -7.34 22.45
CA VAL A 76 -4.86 -6.86 21.08
C VAL A 76 -4.37 -5.42 20.95
N THR A 77 -3.77 -5.10 19.81
CA THR A 77 -3.36 -3.76 19.44
C THR A 77 -3.90 -3.39 18.07
N ILE A 78 -4.53 -2.22 17.98
CA ILE A 78 -4.98 -1.64 16.71
C ILE A 78 -4.02 -0.54 16.31
N LEU A 79 -3.53 -0.60 15.06
CA LEU A 79 -2.67 0.41 14.46
C LEU A 79 -3.43 1.17 13.37
N PHE A 80 -3.32 2.50 13.41
CA PHE A 80 -3.61 3.38 12.29
C PHE A 80 -2.34 4.14 11.88
N ASN A 81 -2.19 4.46 10.60
CA ASN A 81 -1.15 5.38 10.12
C ASN A 81 -1.68 6.32 9.02
N ALA A 82 -1.12 7.53 8.96
CA ALA A 82 -1.48 8.52 7.97
C ALA A 82 -0.75 8.26 6.63
N PHE A 83 -1.51 7.85 5.60
CA PHE A 83 -1.02 7.81 4.22
C PHE A 83 -1.03 9.16 3.54
N GLU A 84 -1.94 10.04 3.94
CA GLU A 84 -2.04 11.40 3.41
C GLU A 84 -1.82 12.43 4.53
N GLY A 85 -1.57 13.69 4.14
CA GLY A 85 -1.44 14.79 5.08
C GLY A 85 -0.25 14.67 6.06
N PRO A 86 -0.37 15.28 7.26
CA PRO A 86 0.67 15.22 8.28
C PRO A 86 0.94 13.78 8.74
N PRO A 87 2.22 13.37 8.86
CA PRO A 87 2.57 12.01 9.25
C PRO A 87 2.12 11.74 10.69
N ARG A 88 1.55 10.55 10.90
CA ARG A 88 1.05 10.09 12.21
C ARG A 88 0.94 8.58 12.24
N ILE A 89 1.24 8.00 13.39
CA ILE A 89 0.85 6.65 13.76
C ILE A 89 0.08 6.72 15.08
N LEU A 90 -0.99 5.95 15.21
CA LEU A 90 -1.76 5.76 16.43
C LEU A 90 -1.85 4.26 16.72
N ARG A 91 -1.54 3.88 17.96
CA ARG A 91 -1.80 2.55 18.51
C ARG A 91 -2.85 2.64 19.60
N LEU A 92 -3.83 1.75 19.54
CA LEU A 92 -4.80 1.51 20.60
C LEU A 92 -4.45 0.17 21.23
N PHE A 93 -4.01 0.20 22.48
CA PHE A 93 -3.76 -0.97 23.29
C PHE A 93 -5.01 -1.27 24.10
N GLY A 94 -5.50 -2.51 24.04
CA GLY A 94 -6.73 -2.87 24.69
C GLY A 94 -6.89 -4.35 24.96
N THR A 95 -7.93 -4.65 25.73
CA THR A 95 -8.40 -6.01 25.98
C THR A 95 -9.59 -6.29 25.09
N GLY A 96 -9.50 -7.35 24.30
CA GLY A 96 -10.55 -7.76 23.37
C GLY A 96 -11.62 -8.65 24.00
N THR A 97 -12.81 -8.59 23.43
CA THR A 97 -13.93 -9.51 23.64
C THR A 97 -14.52 -9.88 22.28
N VAL A 98 -14.87 -11.16 22.10
CA VAL A 98 -15.42 -11.68 20.84
C VAL A 98 -16.91 -11.95 21.01
N TYR A 99 -17.74 -11.26 20.25
CA TYR A 99 -19.16 -11.58 20.09
C TYR A 99 -19.38 -12.21 18.73
N GLU A 100 -19.78 -13.47 18.71
CA GLU A 100 -19.89 -14.27 17.49
C GLU A 100 -21.24 -14.12 16.82
N TYR A 101 -21.26 -14.30 15.50
CA TYR A 101 -22.49 -14.29 14.70
C TYR A 101 -23.60 -15.15 15.32
N GLY A 102 -24.79 -14.58 15.50
CA GLY A 102 -25.95 -15.24 16.09
C GLY A 102 -26.06 -15.17 17.62
N THR A 103 -25.09 -14.56 18.32
CA THR A 103 -25.24 -14.19 19.73
C THR A 103 -26.04 -12.88 19.88
N GLU A 104 -26.72 -12.69 21.01
CA GLU A 104 -27.50 -11.47 21.28
C GLU A 104 -26.61 -10.21 21.25
N GLU A 105 -25.42 -10.30 21.83
CA GLU A 105 -24.45 -9.21 21.86
C GLU A 105 -23.99 -8.83 20.46
N TYR A 106 -23.75 -9.81 19.59
CA TYR A 106 -23.41 -9.56 18.19
C TYR A 106 -24.56 -8.88 17.43
N GLU A 107 -25.80 -9.38 17.57
CA GLU A 107 -26.97 -8.83 16.90
C GLU A 107 -27.27 -7.39 17.37
N SER A 108 -26.97 -7.08 18.64
CA SER A 108 -27.11 -5.72 19.20
C SER A 108 -26.13 -4.71 18.58
N LEU A 109 -24.95 -5.16 18.15
CA LEU A 109 -23.92 -4.32 17.53
C LEU A 109 -24.06 -4.25 16.01
N ILE A 110 -24.43 -5.37 15.38
CA ILE A 110 -24.44 -5.55 13.92
C ILE A 110 -25.78 -6.15 13.51
N SER A 111 -26.75 -5.27 13.30
CA SER A 111 -28.08 -5.63 12.85
C SER A 111 -28.07 -6.20 11.42
N PRO A 112 -29.05 -7.03 11.03
CA PRO A 112 -29.18 -7.55 9.65
C PRO A 112 -29.11 -6.48 8.56
N GLU A 113 -29.64 -5.27 8.81
CA GLU A 113 -29.71 -4.16 7.86
C GLU A 113 -28.37 -3.48 7.61
N THR A 114 -27.41 -3.63 8.53
CA THR A 114 -26.06 -3.02 8.44
C THR A 114 -24.95 -4.06 8.26
N ARG A 115 -25.31 -5.34 8.36
CA ARG A 115 -24.40 -6.48 8.26
C ARG A 115 -23.81 -6.61 6.88
N LYS A 116 -22.49 -6.71 6.84
CA LYS A 116 -21.74 -7.02 5.62
C LYS A 116 -21.67 -8.54 5.41
N PRO A 117 -21.65 -9.00 4.16
CA PRO A 117 -21.43 -10.41 3.86
C PRO A 117 -20.15 -10.95 4.51
N GLY A 118 -20.23 -12.14 5.07
CA GLY A 118 -19.15 -12.85 5.74
C GLY A 118 -18.86 -12.35 7.14
N SER A 119 -19.70 -11.50 7.72
CA SER A 119 -19.53 -11.07 9.11
C SER A 119 -19.67 -12.24 10.06
N ARG A 120 -18.58 -12.59 10.76
CA ARG A 120 -18.52 -13.76 11.65
C ARG A 120 -18.42 -13.41 13.12
N ALA A 121 -17.93 -12.22 13.44
CA ALA A 121 -17.85 -11.72 14.80
C ALA A 121 -17.79 -10.19 14.85
N ALA A 122 -18.17 -9.62 15.98
CA ALA A 122 -17.82 -8.27 16.39
C ALA A 122 -16.70 -8.39 17.43
N ILE A 123 -15.56 -7.74 17.16
CA ILE A 123 -14.42 -7.72 18.07
C ILE A 123 -14.47 -6.39 18.82
N VAL A 124 -14.91 -6.44 20.07
CA VAL A 124 -14.99 -5.29 20.97
C VAL A 124 -13.68 -5.15 21.72
N ILE A 125 -13.18 -3.94 21.87
CA ILE A 125 -11.88 -3.67 22.50
C ILE A 125 -12.08 -2.56 23.52
N ASP A 126 -11.79 -2.89 24.77
CA ASP A 126 -11.66 -1.95 25.87
C ASP A 126 -10.23 -1.39 25.87
N VAL A 127 -10.10 -0.14 25.41
CA VAL A 127 -8.83 0.56 25.24
C VAL A 127 -8.38 1.12 26.58
N TYR A 128 -7.26 0.60 27.08
CA TYR A 128 -6.65 1.06 28.33
C TYR A 128 -5.51 2.06 28.09
N GLN A 129 -4.93 2.10 26.89
CA GLN A 129 -3.88 3.06 26.54
C GLN A 129 -3.85 3.37 25.04
N CYS A 130 -3.56 4.62 24.70
CA CYS A 130 -3.30 5.05 23.34
C CYS A 130 -1.90 5.63 23.22
N GLN A 131 -1.20 5.32 22.13
CA GLN A 131 0.11 5.87 21.83
C GLN A 131 0.12 6.52 20.45
N THR A 132 0.55 7.78 20.39
CA THR A 132 0.83 8.47 19.12
C THR A 132 2.33 8.58 18.87
N THR A 133 2.76 8.33 17.63
CA THR A 133 4.14 8.54 17.18
C THR A 133 4.17 9.29 15.85
N CYS A 134 5.34 9.81 15.47
CA CYS A 134 5.45 10.80 14.39
C CYS A 134 5.18 10.27 12.98
N GLY A 135 5.30 8.96 12.72
CA GLY A 135 5.01 8.38 11.40
C GLY A 135 5.89 8.88 10.25
N PHE A 136 7.07 9.46 10.53
CA PHE A 136 7.92 10.10 9.52
C PHE A 136 8.48 9.15 8.46
N ALA A 137 8.42 7.84 8.70
CA ALA A 137 8.84 6.79 7.77
C ALA A 137 7.70 6.27 6.88
N VAL A 138 6.44 6.60 7.18
CA VAL A 138 5.27 6.08 6.46
C VAL A 138 5.17 6.81 5.12
N PRO A 139 5.21 6.12 3.96
CA PRO A 139 5.14 6.78 2.67
C PRO A 139 3.79 7.47 2.44
N ILE A 140 3.74 8.31 1.42
CA ILE A 140 2.50 8.95 1.01
C ILE A 140 1.84 8.10 -0.07
N TYR A 141 0.55 7.85 0.12
CA TYR A 141 -0.29 7.13 -0.81
C TYR A 141 -1.61 7.87 -1.01
N ASP A 142 -2.12 7.83 -2.25
CA ASP A 142 -3.45 8.34 -2.58
C ASP A 142 -4.46 7.19 -2.53
N PHE A 143 -5.56 7.39 -1.80
CA PHE A 143 -6.64 6.40 -1.74
C PHE A 143 -7.43 6.39 -3.05
N ILE A 144 -7.58 5.21 -3.65
CA ILE A 144 -8.32 5.05 -4.90
C ILE A 144 -9.72 4.50 -4.62
N THR A 145 -9.81 3.31 -4.00
CA THR A 145 -11.09 2.66 -3.72
C THR A 145 -10.94 1.44 -2.81
N HIS A 146 -12.03 1.04 -2.15
CA HIS A 146 -12.09 -0.23 -1.43
C HIS A 146 -12.26 -1.42 -2.38
N ARG A 147 -11.59 -2.53 -2.09
CA ARG A 147 -11.83 -3.80 -2.78
C ARG A 147 -13.18 -4.38 -2.36
N THR A 148 -13.91 -4.95 -3.31
CA THR A 148 -15.24 -5.57 -3.08
C THR A 148 -15.21 -7.09 -3.16
N GLN A 149 -14.07 -7.67 -3.51
CA GLN A 149 -13.89 -9.10 -3.75
C GLN A 149 -14.27 -9.93 -2.52
N LEU A 150 -13.87 -9.51 -1.31
CA LEU A 150 -14.18 -10.24 -0.08
C LEU A 150 -15.69 -10.32 0.14
N LEU A 151 -16.38 -9.18 0.04
CA LEU A 151 -17.83 -9.09 0.24
C LEU A 151 -18.60 -9.90 -0.80
N ARG A 152 -18.17 -9.84 -2.07
CA ARG A 152 -18.80 -10.62 -3.15
C ARG A 152 -18.66 -12.12 -2.94
N MET A 153 -17.48 -12.59 -2.55
CA MET A 153 -17.27 -14.01 -2.30
C MET A 153 -18.06 -14.48 -1.08
N ALA A 154 -18.06 -13.70 -0.02
CA ALA A 154 -18.83 -14.03 1.17
C ALA A 154 -20.35 -14.03 0.90
N ASP A 155 -20.87 -13.10 0.08
CA ASP A 155 -22.29 -13.12 -0.30
C ASP A 155 -22.67 -14.38 -1.10
N ILE A 156 -21.78 -14.84 -1.99
CA ILE A 156 -21.97 -16.11 -2.70
C ILE A 156 -22.03 -17.27 -1.70
N GLU A 157 -21.10 -17.35 -0.75
CA GLU A 157 -21.12 -18.41 0.28
C GLU A 157 -22.37 -18.35 1.16
N GLU A 158 -22.78 -17.17 1.58
CA GLU A 158 -24.01 -16.98 2.36
C GLU A 158 -25.26 -17.38 1.58
N SER A 159 -25.30 -17.11 0.27
CA SER A 159 -26.43 -17.50 -0.58
C SER A 159 -26.63 -19.01 -0.62
N ARG A 160 -25.55 -19.80 -0.52
CA ARG A 160 -25.62 -21.27 -0.44
C ARG A 160 -26.28 -21.71 0.87
N ASN A 161 -25.99 -21.03 1.98
CA ASN A 161 -26.69 -21.31 3.24
C ASN A 161 -28.18 -20.99 3.16
N ARG A 162 -28.57 -19.88 2.51
CA ARG A 162 -29.98 -19.48 2.32
C ARG A 162 -30.77 -20.52 1.51
N VAL A 163 -30.16 -21.09 0.46
CA VAL A 163 -30.80 -22.14 -0.36
C VAL A 163 -30.86 -23.48 0.38
N SER A 164 -29.82 -23.82 1.13
CA SER A 164 -29.70 -25.09 1.86
C SER A 164 -30.71 -25.25 3.02
N GLY A 165 -31.29 -24.17 3.54
CA GLY A 165 -32.41 -24.23 4.50
C GLY A 165 -33.70 -24.87 3.95
N THR A 166 -33.71 -25.21 2.66
CA THR A 166 -34.83 -25.85 1.93
C THR A 166 -34.53 -27.31 1.56
N VAL A 167 -33.34 -27.85 1.86
CA VAL A 167 -32.85 -29.16 1.41
C VAL A 167 -32.32 -29.99 2.58
N SER A 168 -32.32 -31.33 2.48
CA SER A 168 -32.01 -32.27 3.57
C SER A 168 -30.63 -32.07 4.23
N SER A 169 -30.54 -32.44 5.51
CA SER A 169 -29.46 -32.14 6.46
C SER A 169 -28.06 -32.71 6.15
N GLN A 170 -27.87 -33.49 5.09
CA GLN A 170 -26.57 -34.10 4.77
C GLN A 170 -25.73 -33.30 3.76
N GLU A 171 -26.34 -32.46 2.92
CA GLU A 171 -25.63 -31.57 1.97
C GLU A 171 -25.35 -30.17 2.54
N THR A 172 -26.16 -29.74 3.52
CA THR A 172 -26.04 -28.46 4.25
C THR A 172 -24.69 -28.29 4.95
N ASP A 173 -24.08 -29.39 5.37
CA ASP A 173 -22.89 -29.37 6.24
C ASP A 173 -21.57 -29.18 5.47
N LYS A 174 -21.60 -29.27 4.13
CA LYS A 174 -20.37 -29.25 3.31
C LYS A 174 -20.18 -27.96 2.52
N THR A 175 -21.18 -27.08 2.43
CA THR A 175 -21.13 -25.88 1.58
C THR A 175 -21.63 -24.62 2.30
N GLY A 176 -21.20 -23.46 1.81
CA GLY A 176 -21.58 -22.16 2.37
C GLY A 176 -20.65 -21.64 3.48
N ILE A 177 -20.96 -20.45 3.99
CA ILE A 177 -20.10 -19.70 4.92
C ILE A 177 -19.91 -20.44 6.26
N LYS A 178 -20.95 -21.09 6.78
CA LYS A 178 -20.87 -21.84 8.05
C LYS A 178 -19.99 -23.08 7.94
N ALA A 179 -20.14 -23.85 6.86
CA ALA A 179 -19.25 -24.97 6.57
C ALA A 179 -17.79 -24.51 6.42
N TYR A 180 -17.57 -23.35 5.79
CA TYR A 180 -16.24 -22.74 5.74
C TYR A 180 -15.70 -22.40 7.13
N TRP A 181 -16.52 -21.86 8.03
CA TRP A 181 -16.13 -21.59 9.42
C TRP A 181 -15.73 -22.87 10.18
N VAL A 182 -16.49 -23.96 10.05
CA VAL A 182 -16.15 -25.27 10.63
C VAL A 182 -14.79 -25.75 10.11
N GLN A 183 -14.55 -25.62 8.81
CA GLN A 183 -13.32 -26.13 8.20
C GLN A 183 -12.08 -25.29 8.50
N LYS A 184 -12.23 -23.97 8.67
CA LYS A 184 -11.09 -23.04 8.62
C LYS A 184 -10.94 -22.13 9.83
N ASN A 185 -11.97 -21.97 10.66
CA ASN A 185 -12.01 -20.95 11.70
C ASN A 185 -12.30 -21.49 13.10
N LEU A 186 -12.30 -22.81 13.31
CA LEU A 186 -12.42 -23.40 14.65
C LEU A 186 -11.12 -23.35 15.45
N ARG A 187 -9.96 -23.24 14.78
CA ARG A 187 -8.64 -23.25 15.41
C ARG A 187 -7.68 -22.26 14.74
N SER A 188 -6.81 -21.63 15.54
CA SER A 188 -5.67 -20.85 15.03
C SER A 188 -4.56 -21.76 14.48
N LEU A 189 -3.51 -21.13 13.93
CA LEU A 189 -2.27 -21.81 13.53
C LEU A 189 -1.63 -22.59 14.68
N ASP A 190 -1.69 -22.01 15.88
CA ASP A 190 -1.15 -22.59 17.12
C ASP A 190 -2.13 -23.58 17.78
N GLY A 191 -3.23 -23.94 17.13
CA GLY A 191 -4.23 -24.87 17.66
C GLY A 191 -5.14 -24.29 18.75
N LEU A 192 -5.10 -22.97 18.99
CA LEU A 192 -5.97 -22.32 19.98
C LEU A 192 -7.43 -22.27 19.49
N PRO A 193 -8.44 -22.32 20.39
CA PRO A 193 -9.85 -22.22 20.01
C PRO A 193 -10.21 -20.91 19.30
N GLY A 194 -10.83 -21.02 18.12
CA GLY A 194 -11.31 -19.90 17.31
C GLY A 194 -12.79 -19.61 17.53
N LEU A 195 -13.60 -19.76 16.47
CA LEU A 195 -15.06 -19.66 16.54
C LEU A 195 -15.65 -20.84 17.30
N LEU A 196 -16.66 -20.57 18.13
CA LEU A 196 -17.33 -21.55 18.98
C LEU A 196 -18.84 -21.59 18.76
N VAL A 197 -19.47 -20.49 18.36
CA VAL A 197 -20.94 -20.34 18.29
C VAL A 197 -21.41 -20.01 16.87
N ALA A 198 -20.68 -19.17 16.14
CA ALA A 198 -21.05 -18.75 14.79
C ALA A 198 -21.33 -19.91 13.83
N PRO A 199 -20.52 -21.00 13.79
CA PRO A 199 -20.76 -22.14 12.89
C PRO A 199 -22.10 -22.84 13.15
N ASP A 200 -22.49 -22.94 14.43
CA ASP A 200 -23.69 -23.67 14.88
C ASP A 200 -24.92 -22.76 15.07
N SER A 201 -24.76 -21.45 14.83
CA SER A 201 -25.85 -20.48 14.94
C SER A 201 -27.04 -20.90 14.09
N LYS A 202 -28.26 -20.79 14.64
CA LYS A 202 -29.50 -21.04 13.90
C LYS A 202 -29.93 -19.86 13.02
N VAL A 203 -29.26 -18.72 13.15
CA VAL A 203 -29.56 -17.52 12.35
C VAL A 203 -29.07 -17.75 10.92
N THR A 204 -29.94 -17.54 9.93
CA THR A 204 -29.56 -17.62 8.52
C THR A 204 -28.79 -16.35 8.13
N PRO A 205 -27.59 -16.47 7.52
CA PRO A 205 -26.84 -15.32 7.03
C PRO A 205 -27.64 -14.49 6.02
N VAL A 206 -27.99 -13.28 6.44
CA VAL A 206 -28.64 -12.25 5.63
C VAL A 206 -27.78 -10.99 5.66
N ASN A 207 -27.70 -10.33 4.52
CA ASN A 207 -26.91 -9.12 4.31
C ASN A 207 -27.62 -8.23 3.28
N ASN A 208 -27.24 -6.95 3.22
CA ASN A 208 -27.82 -5.96 2.31
C ASN A 208 -26.92 -5.62 1.10
N PHE A 209 -25.91 -6.44 0.81
CA PHE A 209 -24.88 -6.12 -0.15
C PHE A 209 -25.42 -6.09 -1.57
N ASN A 210 -25.30 -4.94 -2.24
CA ASN A 210 -25.66 -4.80 -3.63
C ASN A 210 -24.62 -5.48 -4.54
N LYS A 211 -24.83 -6.76 -4.85
CA LYS A 211 -23.98 -7.54 -5.75
C LYS A 211 -23.90 -6.99 -7.17
N GLU A 212 -24.92 -6.26 -7.62
CA GLU A 212 -24.99 -5.64 -8.96
C GLU A 212 -24.26 -4.28 -9.03
N SER A 213 -23.80 -3.76 -7.88
CA SER A 213 -23.01 -2.53 -7.85
C SER A 213 -21.77 -2.64 -8.74
N GLN A 214 -21.41 -1.52 -9.39
CA GLN A 214 -20.29 -1.49 -10.32
C GLN A 214 -19.00 -1.89 -9.60
N ARG A 215 -18.26 -2.85 -10.19
CA ARG A 215 -16.93 -3.20 -9.69
C ARG A 215 -15.99 -2.01 -9.92
N PRO A 216 -15.16 -1.62 -8.94
CA PRO A 216 -14.17 -0.58 -9.17
C PRO A 216 -13.28 -0.96 -10.35
N LYS A 217 -13.18 -0.08 -11.34
CA LYS A 217 -12.30 -0.27 -12.50
C LYS A 217 -10.86 -0.02 -12.06
N LEU A 218 -10.09 -1.08 -11.89
CA LEU A 218 -8.65 -0.99 -11.65
C LEU A 218 -7.96 -0.53 -12.94
N ARG A 219 -7.27 0.62 -12.91
CA ARG A 219 -6.34 0.99 -13.97
C ARG A 219 -5.10 0.11 -13.80
N TYR A 220 -5.01 -0.97 -14.57
CA TYR A 220 -3.77 -1.72 -14.66
C TYR A 220 -2.85 -0.98 -15.62
N SER A 221 -1.78 -0.34 -15.11
CA SER A 221 -0.68 0.04 -16.01
C SER A 221 0.04 -1.26 -16.37
N SER A 222 -0.23 -1.77 -17.57
CA SER A 222 0.65 -2.78 -18.14
C SER A 222 1.95 -2.07 -18.49
N SER A 223 2.96 -2.15 -17.62
CA SER A 223 4.34 -1.82 -18.00
C SER A 223 4.84 -2.86 -19.01
N ARG A 224 4.49 -2.66 -20.28
CA ARG A 224 5.38 -3.07 -21.37
C ARG A 224 6.42 -1.97 -21.50
N GLU A 225 7.62 -2.23 -21.03
CA GLU A 225 8.78 -1.47 -21.49
C GLU A 225 8.93 -1.65 -23.01
N GLY A 226 9.12 -0.53 -23.72
CA GLY A 226 9.63 -0.52 -25.08
C GLY A 226 8.60 -0.39 -26.21
N SER A 227 7.92 0.74 -26.32
CA SER A 227 7.96 1.59 -27.53
C SER A 227 7.02 2.79 -27.36
N SER A 228 7.52 3.96 -27.70
CA SER A 228 6.79 5.23 -27.64
C SER A 228 5.55 5.19 -28.55
N GLN A 229 4.36 4.99 -27.97
CA GLN A 229 3.13 5.47 -28.60
C GLN A 229 2.84 6.87 -28.06
N SER A 230 3.47 7.86 -28.69
CA SER A 230 2.87 9.17 -28.74
C SER A 230 1.49 9.03 -29.41
N SER A 231 0.49 9.60 -28.76
CA SER A 231 -0.90 9.64 -29.21
C SER A 231 -0.99 9.98 -30.71
N GLY A 232 -1.43 9.02 -31.54
CA GLY A 232 -1.63 9.20 -32.98
C GLY A 232 -2.59 10.34 -33.35
N ALA A 233 -3.35 10.86 -32.38
CA ALA A 233 -4.19 12.05 -32.56
C ALA A 233 -3.38 13.35 -32.68
N ASN A 234 -2.27 13.51 -31.94
CA ASN A 234 -1.48 14.75 -31.95
C ASN A 234 -0.55 14.84 -33.17
N VAL A 235 -0.12 13.70 -33.72
CA VAL A 235 0.69 13.65 -34.95
C VAL A 235 -0.18 13.88 -36.19
N ALA A 236 -1.42 13.37 -36.22
CA ALA A 236 -2.36 13.61 -37.31
C ALA A 236 -2.81 15.08 -37.38
N ILE A 237 -3.02 15.74 -36.24
CA ILE A 237 -3.36 17.17 -36.17
C ILE A 237 -2.16 18.03 -36.62
N GLY A 238 -0.93 17.65 -36.24
CA GLY A 238 0.30 18.32 -36.69
C GLY A 238 0.56 18.21 -38.19
N PHE A 239 0.30 17.03 -38.80
CA PHE A 239 0.45 16.83 -40.24
C PHE A 239 -0.61 17.58 -41.05
N ALA A 240 -1.86 17.63 -40.57
CA ALA A 240 -2.93 18.38 -41.23
C ALA A 240 -2.70 19.90 -41.20
N LEU A 241 -2.21 20.44 -40.08
CA LEU A 241 -1.85 21.87 -39.96
C LEU A 241 -0.60 22.23 -40.77
N GLY A 242 0.41 21.36 -40.82
CA GLY A 242 1.62 21.58 -41.62
C GLY A 242 1.36 21.59 -43.12
N ALA A 243 0.48 20.72 -43.62
CA ALA A 243 0.10 20.68 -45.03
C ALA A 243 -0.76 21.90 -45.44
N LEU A 244 -1.58 22.44 -44.53
CA LEU A 244 -2.37 23.65 -44.76
C LEU A 244 -1.50 24.92 -44.82
N VAL A 245 -0.45 25.00 -44.00
CA VAL A 245 0.49 26.14 -43.99
C VAL A 245 1.44 26.09 -45.20
N ALA A 246 1.88 24.90 -45.62
CA ALA A 246 2.76 24.73 -46.78
C ALA A 246 2.07 24.99 -48.13
N THR A 247 0.74 24.87 -48.20
CA THR A 247 -0.04 25.09 -49.43
C THR A 247 -0.68 26.48 -49.48
N ALA A 248 -1.05 27.07 -48.34
CA ALA A 248 -1.66 28.40 -48.29
C ALA A 248 -0.64 29.54 -48.45
N ILE A 249 0.58 29.40 -47.96
CA ILE A 249 1.60 30.47 -48.02
C ILE A 249 2.05 30.75 -49.46
N PRO A 250 2.33 29.77 -50.33
CA PRO A 250 2.66 30.03 -51.74
C PRO A 250 1.49 30.64 -52.51
N TYR A 251 0.25 30.26 -52.18
CA TYR A 251 -0.96 30.80 -52.82
C TYR A 251 -1.21 32.26 -52.43
N ILE A 252 -1.07 32.61 -51.15
CA ILE A 252 -1.22 33.98 -50.63
C ILE A 252 -0.10 34.90 -51.15
N LEU A 253 1.13 34.38 -51.27
CA LEU A 253 2.27 35.10 -51.85
C LEU A 253 2.18 35.24 -53.38
N SER A 254 1.39 34.40 -54.07
CA SER A 254 1.15 34.51 -55.52
C SER A 254 0.10 35.56 -55.90
N VAL A 255 -0.82 35.89 -54.98
CA VAL A 255 -1.93 36.84 -55.19
C VAL A 255 -1.50 38.29 -54.91
N THR A 256 -0.35 38.49 -54.26
CA THR A 256 0.16 39.82 -53.88
C THR A 256 1.43 40.20 -54.66
N ARG A 257 1.39 40.11 -55.99
CA ARG A 257 2.40 40.79 -56.83
C ARG A 257 2.05 42.27 -56.97
N LYS A 258 2.65 43.11 -56.13
CA LYS A 258 3.07 44.47 -56.50
C LYS A 258 4.21 44.92 -55.59
N PHE A 259 5.28 45.34 -56.25
CA PHE A 259 6.54 45.91 -55.78
C PHE A 259 7.71 44.96 -55.49
N ASP A 260 8.81 45.41 -56.04
CA ASP A 260 10.03 44.74 -56.44
C ASP A 260 11.19 45.34 -55.60
N ILE A 261 12.33 44.67 -55.58
CA ILE A 261 13.66 45.18 -55.15
C ILE A 261 13.91 45.25 -53.62
N LEU A 262 14.34 44.14 -53.03
CA LEU A 262 15.61 43.98 -52.28
C LEU A 262 15.72 42.53 -51.78
N ILE A 263 16.93 42.04 -51.50
CA ILE A 263 17.27 40.66 -51.12
C ILE A 263 17.58 39.75 -52.34
N ARG A 264 18.48 40.24 -53.19
CA ARG A 264 19.54 39.41 -53.79
C ARG A 264 20.83 39.63 -53.00
N ALA A 265 20.94 38.97 -51.85
CA ALA A 265 22.21 38.70 -51.15
C ALA A 265 21.86 37.85 -49.92
N HIS A 266 22.39 36.63 -49.83
CA HIS A 266 22.17 35.58 -48.80
C HIS A 266 21.30 34.38 -49.23
N MET A 267 21.61 33.80 -50.40
CA MET A 267 21.32 32.40 -50.69
C MET A 267 22.57 31.71 -51.25
N HIS A 268 23.60 31.55 -50.40
CA HIS A 268 24.75 30.69 -50.67
C HIS A 268 25.28 30.09 -49.36
N SER A 269 24.43 29.36 -48.62
CA SER A 269 24.89 28.56 -47.47
C SER A 269 23.90 27.49 -46.96
N ALA A 270 22.90 27.07 -47.75
CA ALA A 270 21.92 26.06 -47.33
C ALA A 270 21.73 24.90 -48.34
N LEU A 271 22.81 24.51 -49.02
CA LEU A 271 22.83 23.36 -49.95
C LEU A 271 23.79 22.24 -49.51
N TYR A 272 24.16 22.19 -48.23
CA TYR A 272 25.14 21.23 -47.71
C TYR A 272 24.60 20.26 -46.63
N LEU A 273 23.29 20.22 -46.37
CA LEU A 273 22.73 19.35 -45.32
C LEU A 273 21.58 18.42 -45.79
N SER A 274 21.50 18.13 -47.09
CA SER A 274 20.59 17.10 -47.63
C SER A 274 21.32 15.85 -48.18
N CYS A 275 22.64 15.75 -48.02
CA CYS A 275 23.45 14.66 -48.60
C CYS A 275 24.12 13.71 -47.58
N VAL A 276 23.79 13.76 -46.28
CA VAL A 276 24.45 12.90 -45.27
C VAL A 276 23.50 11.92 -44.56
N TYR A 277 22.19 11.95 -44.83
CA TYR A 277 21.23 11.02 -44.18
C TYR A 277 20.75 9.85 -45.04
N SER A 278 21.21 9.73 -46.30
CA SER A 278 20.79 8.65 -47.21
C SER A 278 21.82 7.52 -47.38
N LEU A 279 22.85 7.43 -46.52
CA LEU A 279 23.96 6.46 -46.69
C LEU A 279 24.22 5.53 -45.49
N LEU A 280 23.25 5.32 -44.58
CA LEU A 280 23.38 4.37 -43.46
C LEU A 280 22.24 3.36 -43.33
N CYS A 281 21.37 3.24 -44.34
CA CYS A 281 20.31 2.22 -44.40
C CYS A 281 20.65 1.01 -45.30
N PHE A 282 21.92 0.78 -45.65
CA PHE A 282 22.29 -0.25 -46.65
C PHE A 282 23.35 -1.26 -46.23
N ILE A 283 23.63 -1.41 -44.93
CA ILE A 283 24.49 -2.50 -44.44
C ILE A 283 23.79 -3.18 -43.27
N CYS A 284 23.68 -4.51 -43.37
CA CYS A 284 23.09 -5.48 -42.44
C CYS A 284 21.64 -5.93 -42.71
N CYS A 285 21.45 -6.59 -43.86
CA CYS A 285 20.56 -7.75 -43.97
C CYS A 285 21.23 -8.78 -44.90
N VAL A 286 20.96 -10.07 -44.66
CA VAL A 286 21.53 -11.31 -45.27
C VAL A 286 22.75 -11.79 -44.46
N ASP A 287 22.64 -12.82 -43.62
CA ASP A 287 22.37 -14.20 -44.04
C ASP A 287 21.40 -15.03 -43.17
N THR A 288 20.86 -16.05 -43.85
CA THR A 288 19.74 -16.94 -43.55
C THR A 288 20.05 -18.17 -42.71
N THR A 289 18.96 -18.81 -42.25
CA THR A 289 18.74 -20.26 -41.95
C THR A 289 18.67 -20.70 -40.48
N GLY A 290 17.52 -21.25 -40.08
CA GLY A 290 17.28 -21.83 -38.75
C GLY A 290 15.79 -22.02 -38.42
N PHE A 291 15.26 -23.17 -38.82
CA PHE A 291 13.87 -23.60 -38.76
C PHE A 291 13.51 -24.19 -37.38
N VAL A 292 12.48 -23.69 -36.66
CA VAL A 292 11.66 -24.46 -35.67
C VAL A 292 10.26 -23.79 -35.54
N PRO A 293 9.13 -24.53 -35.54
CA PRO A 293 7.81 -23.95 -35.66
C PRO A 293 7.28 -23.31 -34.37
N ASN A 294 6.55 -22.23 -34.61
CA ASN A 294 5.79 -21.40 -33.69
C ASN A 294 4.80 -22.24 -32.84
N GLN A 295 5.15 -22.53 -31.58
CA GLN A 295 4.15 -22.90 -30.59
C GLN A 295 3.30 -21.65 -30.30
N ARG A 296 2.08 -21.63 -30.84
CA ARG A 296 1.03 -20.74 -30.34
C ARG A 296 0.76 -21.11 -28.89
N THR A 297 1.39 -20.41 -27.95
CA THR A 297 0.89 -20.35 -26.58
C THR A 297 -0.41 -19.57 -26.64
N THR A 298 -1.51 -20.31 -26.74
CA THR A 298 -2.85 -19.76 -26.49
C THR A 298 -2.84 -19.23 -25.07
N TYR A 299 -2.75 -17.91 -24.91
CA TYR A 299 -3.15 -17.26 -23.67
C TYR A 299 -4.64 -17.54 -23.51
N THR A 300 -4.98 -18.54 -22.71
CA THR A 300 -6.31 -18.67 -22.15
C THR A 300 -6.57 -17.38 -21.36
N SER A 301 -7.48 -16.55 -21.87
CA SER A 301 -8.24 -15.66 -21.01
C SER A 301 -8.67 -16.50 -19.81
N VAL A 302 -8.25 -16.12 -18.61
CA VAL A 302 -8.75 -16.77 -17.40
C VAL A 302 -10.25 -16.52 -17.39
N ASP A 303 -11.00 -17.54 -17.80
CA ASP A 303 -12.44 -17.54 -17.71
C ASP A 303 -12.78 -17.63 -16.22
N TRP A 304 -13.09 -16.48 -15.63
CA TRP A 304 -13.44 -16.34 -14.22
C TRP A 304 -14.72 -17.12 -13.86
N HIS A 305 -15.42 -17.71 -14.83
CA HIS A 305 -16.60 -18.53 -14.58
C HIS A 305 -16.32 -19.97 -14.12
N GLN A 306 -15.09 -20.48 -14.22
CA GLN A 306 -14.78 -21.89 -13.89
C GLN A 306 -13.72 -22.13 -12.79
N ALA A 307 -13.09 -21.10 -12.23
CA ALA A 307 -12.24 -21.28 -11.06
C ALA A 307 -13.12 -21.60 -9.84
N SER A 308 -12.91 -22.77 -9.24
CA SER A 308 -13.61 -23.27 -8.03
C SER A 308 -13.99 -22.15 -7.07
N GLN A 309 -15.29 -21.92 -6.93
CA GLN A 309 -15.95 -20.78 -6.27
C GLN A 309 -15.89 -20.87 -4.74
N ILE A 310 -14.68 -20.97 -4.17
CA ILE A 310 -14.38 -21.06 -2.74
C ILE A 310 -13.52 -19.86 -2.35
N ILE A 311 -13.75 -19.25 -1.19
CA ILE A 311 -12.84 -18.26 -0.59
C ILE A 311 -11.40 -18.81 -0.65
N PRO A 312 -10.43 -18.16 -1.32
CA PRO A 312 -9.15 -18.78 -1.62
C PRO A 312 -8.44 -19.14 -0.32
N MET A 313 -7.99 -20.39 -0.23
CA MET A 313 -7.28 -20.88 0.95
C MET A 313 -5.96 -20.13 1.11
N ALA A 314 -5.61 -19.86 2.36
CA ALA A 314 -4.25 -19.47 2.67
C ALA A 314 -3.31 -20.64 2.39
N LYS A 315 -2.11 -20.33 1.89
CA LYS A 315 -1.07 -21.34 1.64
C LYS A 315 0.09 -21.12 2.58
N TYR A 316 0.58 -22.21 3.16
CA TYR A 316 1.74 -22.27 4.04
C TYR A 316 2.94 -22.77 3.26
N TYR A 317 4.09 -22.26 3.64
CA TYR A 317 5.38 -22.66 3.09
C TYR A 317 6.40 -22.67 4.23
N ASP A 318 7.35 -23.60 4.18
CA ASP A 318 8.43 -23.65 5.17
C ASP A 318 9.52 -22.62 4.88
N GLU A 319 9.51 -22.05 3.66
CA GLU A 319 10.45 -21.04 3.18
C GLU A 319 9.73 -19.95 2.38
N ILE A 320 10.40 -18.82 2.14
CA ILE A 320 9.89 -17.74 1.28
C ILE A 320 9.82 -18.27 -0.15
N PRO A 321 8.62 -18.34 -0.77
CA PRO A 321 8.52 -18.83 -2.13
C PRO A 321 9.31 -17.93 -3.10
N GLU A 322 10.17 -18.51 -3.93
CA GLU A 322 11.02 -17.77 -4.89
C GLU A 322 10.20 -16.79 -5.75
N SER A 323 9.02 -17.24 -6.21
CA SER A 323 8.08 -16.42 -6.99
C SER A 323 7.57 -15.15 -6.29
N LEU A 324 7.76 -15.03 -4.97
CA LEU A 324 7.34 -13.87 -4.18
C LEU A 324 8.50 -12.94 -3.82
N ILE A 325 9.75 -13.35 -3.97
CA ILE A 325 10.92 -12.56 -3.57
C ILE A 325 10.98 -11.24 -4.35
N GLU A 326 10.80 -11.29 -5.67
CA GLU A 326 10.80 -10.07 -6.49
C GLU A 326 9.62 -9.15 -6.13
N TRP A 327 8.46 -9.72 -5.80
CA TRP A 327 7.30 -8.95 -5.36
C TRP A 327 7.55 -8.27 -4.00
N VAL A 328 8.20 -8.97 -3.05
CA VAL A 328 8.60 -8.42 -1.75
C VAL A 328 9.56 -7.25 -1.93
N ARG A 329 10.58 -7.38 -2.80
CA ARG A 329 11.55 -6.31 -3.08
C ARG A 329 10.93 -5.04 -3.67
N LYS A 330 9.79 -5.17 -4.37
CA LYS A 330 9.05 -4.04 -4.94
C LYS A 330 8.16 -3.30 -3.92
N GLN A 331 7.95 -3.84 -2.72
CA GLN A 331 7.08 -3.20 -1.73
C GLN A 331 7.78 -1.99 -1.09
N HIS A 332 7.10 -0.84 -1.10
CA HIS A 332 7.61 0.39 -0.48
C HIS A 332 7.55 0.40 1.05
N MET A 333 6.83 -0.56 1.65
CA MET A 333 6.64 -0.65 3.10
C MET A 333 6.24 -2.05 3.51
N PHE A 334 6.59 -2.39 4.75
CA PHE A 334 6.17 -3.61 5.44
C PHE A 334 5.79 -3.28 6.89
N TRP A 335 5.15 -4.23 7.57
CA TRP A 335 4.82 -4.10 8.98
C TRP A 335 5.51 -5.19 9.77
N VAL A 336 5.92 -4.83 10.98
CA VAL A 336 6.56 -5.73 11.93
C VAL A 336 5.66 -5.86 13.14
N ALA A 337 5.35 -7.10 13.54
CA ALA A 337 4.76 -7.39 14.83
C ALA A 337 5.70 -8.24 15.68
N SER A 338 5.68 -7.98 16.99
CA SER A 338 6.41 -8.73 18.00
C SER A 338 5.64 -8.62 19.33
N ALA A 339 5.84 -9.55 20.25
CA ALA A 339 5.14 -9.51 21.53
C ALA A 339 6.02 -10.01 22.67
N PRO A 340 5.92 -9.42 23.87
CA PRO A 340 6.58 -9.93 25.04
C PRO A 340 5.86 -11.19 25.57
N LEU A 341 6.56 -11.98 26.39
CA LEU A 341 6.02 -13.16 27.05
C LEU A 341 5.01 -12.79 28.15
N GLY A 342 5.19 -11.64 28.79
CA GLY A 342 4.33 -11.17 29.87
C GLY A 342 2.85 -11.06 29.44
N PRO A 343 1.90 -11.64 30.19
CA PRO A 343 0.47 -11.63 29.83
C PRO A 343 -0.16 -10.24 29.87
N GLY A 344 0.47 -9.27 30.52
CA GLY A 344 0.08 -7.85 30.49
C GLY A 344 0.89 -6.98 29.53
N GLY A 345 1.87 -7.55 28.82
CA GLY A 345 2.76 -6.78 27.95
C GLY A 345 2.10 -6.40 26.61
N HIS A 346 2.58 -5.32 26.01
CA HIS A 346 1.98 -4.74 24.81
C HIS A 346 2.38 -5.51 23.55
N VAL A 347 1.40 -6.03 22.81
CA VAL A 347 1.66 -6.56 21.47
C VAL A 347 2.05 -5.39 20.55
N ASN A 348 3.26 -5.42 20.02
CA ASN A 348 3.76 -4.35 19.17
C ASN A 348 3.40 -4.61 17.71
N VAL A 349 3.07 -3.53 17.00
CA VAL A 349 2.95 -3.49 15.55
C VAL A 349 3.47 -2.16 15.02
N SER A 350 4.31 -2.19 13.99
CA SER A 350 4.99 -1.00 13.48
C SER A 350 5.17 -1.03 11.96
N PRO A 351 4.77 0.03 11.24
CA PRO A 351 5.11 0.16 9.81
C PRO A 351 6.58 0.56 9.63
N LYS A 352 7.20 0.04 8.58
CA LYS A 352 8.58 0.32 8.14
C LYS A 352 8.56 0.67 6.65
N GLY A 353 8.70 1.96 6.33
CA GLY A 353 8.45 2.48 4.97
C GLY A 353 9.54 3.40 4.41
N THR A 354 10.72 3.41 5.03
CA THR A 354 11.89 4.00 4.40
C THR A 354 12.37 3.07 3.29
N ALA A 355 12.63 3.63 2.11
CA ALA A 355 13.09 2.88 0.95
C ALA A 355 14.39 2.12 1.26
N ASP A 356 14.59 0.98 0.60
CA ASP A 356 15.82 0.17 0.66
C ASP A 356 16.25 -0.21 2.08
N CYS A 357 15.30 -0.54 2.94
CA CYS A 357 15.55 -1.01 4.31
C CYS A 357 15.29 -2.52 4.50
N PHE A 358 14.67 -3.22 3.55
CA PHE A 358 14.38 -4.66 3.69
C PHE A 358 15.16 -5.47 2.66
N HIS A 359 15.82 -6.53 3.13
CA HIS A 359 16.75 -7.32 2.32
C HIS A 359 16.47 -8.81 2.49
N VAL A 360 16.42 -9.52 1.35
CA VAL A 360 16.28 -10.99 1.31
C VAL A 360 17.66 -11.58 1.02
N VAL A 361 18.19 -12.37 1.96
CA VAL A 361 19.48 -13.06 1.83
C VAL A 361 19.29 -14.35 1.03
N ASN A 362 18.31 -15.15 1.44
CA ASN A 362 17.87 -16.38 0.76
C ASN A 362 16.42 -16.69 1.18
N SER A 363 15.89 -17.87 0.81
CA SER A 363 14.52 -18.28 1.10
C SER A 363 14.20 -18.43 2.59
N HIS A 364 15.20 -18.54 3.47
CA HIS A 364 15.04 -18.73 4.91
C HIS A 364 15.58 -17.57 5.75
N ARG A 365 16.22 -16.57 5.15
CA ARG A 365 16.87 -15.50 5.89
C ARG A 365 16.64 -14.14 5.24
N VAL A 366 16.12 -13.23 6.05
CA VAL A 366 15.92 -11.83 5.69
C VAL A 366 16.52 -10.94 6.76
N TRP A 367 16.73 -9.67 6.44
CA TRP A 367 17.02 -8.67 7.45
C TRP A 367 16.44 -7.32 7.06
N TYR A 368 16.27 -6.45 8.04
CA TYR A 368 15.95 -5.06 7.76
C TYR A 368 16.77 -4.09 8.60
N GLU A 369 17.08 -2.94 8.01
CA GLU A 369 17.71 -1.79 8.66
C GLU A 369 16.67 -1.12 9.57
N ASP A 370 16.83 -1.29 10.90
CA ASP A 370 15.96 -0.63 11.88
C ASP A 370 16.44 0.80 12.11
N LEU A 371 15.67 1.74 11.59
CA LEU A 371 15.90 3.15 11.81
C LEU A 371 15.32 3.62 13.14
N THR A 372 15.96 4.62 13.71
CA THR A 372 15.64 5.17 15.03
C THR A 372 14.22 5.73 15.04
N GLY A 373 13.49 5.41 16.10
CA GLY A 373 12.19 5.96 16.41
C GLY A 373 12.03 6.13 17.91
N SER A 374 10.86 6.59 18.34
CA SER A 374 10.57 6.75 19.76
C SER A 374 10.36 5.44 20.52
N GLY A 375 10.14 4.33 19.83
CA GLY A 375 9.94 3.01 20.42
C GLY A 375 11.11 2.06 20.11
N VAL A 376 11.28 1.03 20.95
CA VAL A 376 12.32 -0.02 20.85
C VAL A 376 11.74 -1.42 21.12
N GLU A 377 10.42 -1.56 20.97
CA GLU A 377 9.65 -2.73 21.35
C GLU A 377 10.09 -3.98 20.59
N THR A 378 10.29 -3.89 19.27
CA THR A 378 10.75 -5.03 18.46
C THR A 378 12.10 -5.56 18.94
N ILE A 379 13.07 -4.69 19.18
CA ILE A 379 14.39 -5.10 19.70
C ILE A 379 14.23 -5.78 21.05
N SER A 380 13.42 -5.19 21.94
CA SER A 380 13.25 -5.71 23.31
C SER A 380 12.55 -7.08 23.32
N HIS A 381 11.52 -7.27 22.49
CA HIS A 381 10.81 -8.56 22.38
C HIS A 381 11.69 -9.63 21.74
N ILE A 382 12.48 -9.27 20.72
CA ILE A 382 13.45 -10.20 20.12
C ILE A 382 14.49 -10.64 21.14
N ARG A 383 15.00 -9.72 21.96
CA ARG A 383 15.95 -10.06 23.03
C ARG A 383 15.35 -11.00 24.08
N GLU A 384 14.08 -10.83 24.40
CA GLU A 384 13.39 -11.68 25.38
C GLU A 384 13.08 -13.08 24.82
N ASN A 385 12.53 -13.15 23.61
CA ASN A 385 11.94 -14.39 23.10
C ASN A 385 12.10 -14.63 21.59
N GLY A 386 12.73 -13.71 20.85
CA GLY A 386 13.01 -13.88 19.43
C GLY A 386 11.81 -13.75 18.47
N ARG A 387 10.56 -13.78 18.95
CA ARG A 387 9.39 -13.84 18.07
C ARG A 387 9.17 -12.57 17.26
N ILE A 388 9.05 -12.74 15.95
CA ILE A 388 8.76 -11.64 15.03
C ILE A 388 7.94 -12.13 13.83
N THR A 389 7.02 -11.27 13.39
CA THR A 389 6.24 -11.45 12.17
C THR A 389 6.43 -10.25 11.24
N ILE A 390 6.78 -10.49 9.99
CA ILE A 390 6.82 -9.48 8.93
C ILE A 390 5.60 -9.65 8.04
N LEU A 391 4.86 -8.57 7.80
CA LEU A 391 3.71 -8.54 6.90
C LEU A 391 4.00 -7.66 5.68
N PHE A 392 3.77 -8.22 4.49
CA PHE A 392 3.64 -7.50 3.22
C PHE A 392 2.21 -7.62 2.70
N HIS A 393 1.71 -6.58 2.04
CA HIS A 393 0.46 -6.67 1.29
C HIS A 393 0.41 -5.68 0.12
N SER A 394 -0.33 -6.05 -0.92
CA SER A 394 -0.46 -5.23 -2.13
C SER A 394 -1.44 -4.08 -1.93
N PHE A 395 -0.94 -2.85 -2.06
CA PHE A 395 -1.78 -1.67 -2.29
C PHE A 395 -2.21 -1.57 -3.75
N GLU A 396 -1.28 -1.81 -4.67
CA GLU A 396 -1.49 -1.74 -6.11
C GLU A 396 -1.68 -3.13 -6.72
N GLY A 397 -2.31 -3.18 -7.90
CA GLY A 397 -2.43 -4.42 -8.67
C GLY A 397 -3.24 -5.54 -7.98
N PRO A 398 -2.91 -6.82 -8.27
CA PRO A 398 -3.60 -7.96 -7.68
C PRO A 398 -3.48 -8.00 -6.15
N PRO A 399 -4.57 -8.30 -5.43
CA PRO A 399 -4.55 -8.36 -3.98
C PRO A 399 -3.72 -9.56 -3.51
N ARG A 400 -2.88 -9.32 -2.50
CA ARG A 400 -2.00 -10.33 -1.92
C ARG A 400 -1.60 -9.91 -0.52
N ILE A 401 -1.44 -10.88 0.36
CA ILE A 401 -0.79 -10.74 1.67
C ILE A 401 0.25 -11.85 1.80
N LEU A 402 1.43 -11.52 2.32
CA LEU A 402 2.46 -12.45 2.74
C LEU A 402 2.86 -12.14 4.19
N ARG A 403 2.88 -13.17 5.04
CA ARG A 403 3.46 -13.10 6.37
C ARG A 403 4.69 -13.99 6.42
N LEU A 404 5.76 -13.48 7.02
CA LEU A 404 6.97 -14.21 7.34
C LEU A 404 7.01 -14.35 8.87
N TYR A 405 7.00 -15.58 9.35
CA TYR A 405 7.19 -15.92 10.75
C TYR A 405 8.63 -16.37 10.94
N GLY A 406 9.29 -15.81 11.93
CA GLY A 406 10.70 -16.10 12.15
C GLY A 406 11.19 -15.78 13.55
N THR A 407 12.45 -16.12 13.77
CA THR A 407 13.21 -15.80 14.97
C THR A 407 14.19 -14.68 14.66
N GLY A 408 14.07 -13.58 15.38
CA GLY A 408 14.89 -12.39 15.21
C GLY A 408 16.22 -12.47 15.96
N THR A 409 17.22 -11.79 15.43
CA THR A 409 18.50 -11.46 16.09
C THR A 409 18.78 -9.98 15.86
N VAL A 410 19.26 -9.29 16.90
CA VAL A 410 19.56 -7.85 16.86
C VAL A 410 21.07 -7.63 16.79
N TYR A 411 21.55 -7.05 15.70
CA TYR A 411 22.91 -6.53 15.60
C TYR A 411 22.88 -5.01 15.69
N GLU A 412 23.41 -4.47 16.78
CA GLU A 412 23.35 -3.04 17.09
C GLU A 412 24.44 -2.24 16.36
N TYR A 413 24.15 -0.96 16.13
CA TYR A 413 25.07 -0.01 15.52
C TYR A 413 26.49 -0.09 16.12
N GLY A 414 27.50 -0.28 15.27
CA GLY A 414 28.91 -0.40 15.65
C GLY A 414 29.39 -1.79 16.08
N THR A 415 28.52 -2.80 16.10
CA THR A 415 28.96 -4.21 16.21
C THR A 415 29.53 -4.70 14.87
N GLN A 416 30.42 -5.69 14.89
CA GLN A 416 31.05 -6.21 13.66
C GLN A 416 29.99 -6.76 12.68
N GLU A 417 28.98 -7.43 13.19
CA GLU A 417 27.89 -8.03 12.43
C GLU A 417 27.02 -6.95 11.77
N TYR A 418 26.73 -5.87 12.50
CA TYR A 418 26.03 -4.71 11.95
C TYR A 418 26.83 -4.03 10.83
N GLU A 419 28.12 -3.75 11.06
CA GLU A 419 28.98 -3.10 10.08
C GLU A 419 29.17 -3.95 8.81
N SER A 420 29.11 -5.28 8.94
CA SER A 420 29.17 -6.22 7.81
C SER A 420 27.91 -6.18 6.94
N LEU A 421 26.74 -5.91 7.54
CA LEU A 421 25.45 -5.82 6.84
C LEU A 421 25.18 -4.41 6.30
N ILE A 422 25.55 -3.39 7.07
CA ILE A 422 25.23 -1.98 6.81
C ILE A 422 26.51 -1.15 6.97
N PRO A 423 27.41 -1.21 5.99
CA PRO A 423 28.66 -0.47 6.06
C PRO A 423 28.41 1.04 5.97
N PRO A 424 29.34 1.87 6.47
CA PRO A 424 29.19 3.32 6.62
C PRO A 424 28.74 4.08 5.35
N GLU A 425 29.08 3.57 4.16
CA GLU A 425 28.77 4.15 2.85
C GLU A 425 27.32 3.93 2.38
N THR A 426 26.63 2.91 2.90
CA THR A 426 25.22 2.63 2.56
C THR A 426 24.26 2.94 3.70
N ARG A 427 24.80 3.26 4.88
CA ARG A 427 24.04 3.49 6.10
C ARG A 427 23.12 4.69 5.97
N LYS A 428 21.86 4.51 6.38
CA LYS A 428 20.89 5.61 6.42
C LYS A 428 20.99 6.38 7.74
N PRO A 429 20.73 7.69 7.73
CA PRO A 429 20.67 8.46 8.96
C PRO A 429 19.66 7.91 9.96
N GLY A 430 20.11 7.73 11.20
CA GLY A 430 19.34 7.16 12.29
C GLY A 430 19.33 5.64 12.32
N SER A 431 20.13 4.94 11.51
CA SER A 431 20.28 3.49 11.61
C SER A 431 20.80 3.09 12.99
N ARG A 432 20.06 2.23 13.70
CA ARG A 432 20.41 1.84 15.09
C ARG A 432 20.67 0.35 15.25
N ALA A 433 20.12 -0.49 14.37
CA ALA A 433 20.35 -1.92 14.37
C ALA A 433 20.03 -2.52 13.00
N ALA A 434 20.61 -3.68 12.72
CA ALA A 434 20.17 -4.62 11.70
C ALA A 434 19.38 -5.72 12.43
N ILE A 435 18.13 -5.94 12.00
CA ILE A 435 17.28 -7.00 12.55
C ILE A 435 17.30 -8.14 11.56
N VAL A 436 18.04 -9.19 11.89
CA VAL A 436 18.14 -10.41 11.07
C VAL A 436 17.08 -11.40 11.53
N ILE A 437 16.42 -12.06 10.59
CA ILE A 437 15.28 -12.93 10.86
C ILE A 437 15.51 -14.24 10.12
N ASP A 438 15.57 -15.32 10.90
CA ASP A 438 15.51 -16.69 10.41
C ASP A 438 14.05 -17.09 10.24
N VAL A 439 13.60 -17.17 8.99
CA VAL A 439 12.21 -17.47 8.61
C VAL A 439 12.00 -18.98 8.63
N TYR A 440 11.10 -19.43 9.49
CA TYR A 440 10.73 -20.84 9.62
C TYR A 440 9.37 -21.17 9.00
N GLN A 441 8.53 -20.16 8.73
CA GLN A 441 7.25 -20.36 8.06
C GLN A 441 6.78 -19.09 7.35
N CYS A 442 6.16 -19.27 6.18
CA CYS A 442 5.48 -18.22 5.44
C CYS A 442 4.00 -18.55 5.26
N LEU A 443 3.17 -17.50 5.28
CA LEU A 443 1.73 -17.60 5.04
C LEU A 443 1.30 -16.60 3.97
N THR A 444 0.70 -17.10 2.89
CA THR A 444 0.07 -16.26 1.87
C THR A 444 -1.45 -16.27 1.99
N SER A 445 -2.09 -15.12 1.78
CA SER A 445 -3.55 -15.00 1.77
C SER A 445 -4.04 -13.98 0.74
N CYS A 446 -5.33 -14.00 0.43
CA CYS A 446 -5.90 -13.35 -0.76
C CYS A 446 -5.89 -11.80 -0.75
N GLY A 447 -5.82 -11.16 0.43
CA GLY A 447 -5.75 -9.69 0.54
C GLY A 447 -6.99 -8.93 0.04
N TYR A 448 -8.14 -9.59 -0.11
CA TYR A 448 -9.34 -9.01 -0.72
C TYR A 448 -10.01 -7.87 0.07
N ALA A 449 -9.63 -7.66 1.33
CA ALA A 449 -10.07 -6.54 2.15
C ALA A 449 -9.09 -5.35 2.16
N VAL A 450 -7.91 -5.48 1.55
CA VAL A 450 -6.92 -4.39 1.51
C VAL A 450 -7.35 -3.40 0.43
N PRO A 451 -7.55 -2.10 0.73
CA PRO A 451 -7.96 -1.12 -0.26
C PRO A 451 -6.87 -0.91 -1.32
N ILE A 452 -7.26 -0.27 -2.43
CA ILE A 452 -6.33 0.11 -3.48
C ILE A 452 -5.85 1.53 -3.21
N TYR A 453 -4.53 1.70 -3.25
CA TYR A 453 -3.86 2.97 -3.14
C TYR A 453 -2.81 3.09 -4.24
N ASP A 454 -2.55 4.32 -4.68
CA ASP A 454 -1.44 4.65 -5.57
C ASP A 454 -0.27 5.21 -4.75
N PHE A 455 0.94 4.71 -4.97
CA PHE A 455 2.15 5.23 -4.34
C PHE A 455 2.50 6.60 -4.91
N VAL A 456 2.66 7.59 -4.02
CA VAL A 456 3.04 8.95 -4.41
C VAL A 456 4.55 9.16 -4.22
N THR A 457 5.04 9.01 -2.98
CA THR A 457 6.46 9.22 -2.67
C THR A 457 6.81 8.76 -1.25
N HIS A 458 8.09 8.48 -1.01
CA HIS A 458 8.62 8.26 0.34
C HIS A 458 8.75 9.58 1.11
N ARG A 459 8.49 9.51 2.42
CA ARG A 459 8.74 10.61 3.34
C ARG A 459 10.24 10.70 3.67
N THR A 460 10.80 11.91 3.62
CA THR A 460 12.22 12.16 3.96
C THR A 460 12.41 12.72 5.37
N GLN A 461 11.32 12.98 6.11
CA GLN A 461 11.36 13.64 7.42
C GLN A 461 12.13 12.82 8.46
N LEU A 462 12.08 11.49 8.41
CA LEU A 462 12.81 10.61 9.33
C LEU A 462 14.31 10.80 9.15
N LEU A 463 14.80 10.56 7.93
CA LEU A 463 16.22 10.66 7.56
C LEU A 463 16.77 12.06 7.84
N ARG A 464 16.04 13.12 7.45
CA ARG A 464 16.43 14.50 7.76
C ARG A 464 16.54 14.77 9.25
N SER A 465 15.59 14.24 10.05
CA SER A 465 15.58 14.48 11.50
C SER A 465 16.77 13.82 12.19
N PHE A 466 17.15 12.62 11.76
CA PHE A 466 18.26 11.89 12.36
C PHE A 466 19.62 12.28 11.79
N ASP A 467 19.71 12.73 10.54
CA ASP A 467 20.95 13.33 10.01
C ASP A 467 21.33 14.59 10.80
N ILE A 468 20.35 15.42 11.21
CA ILE A 468 20.61 16.57 12.09
C ILE A 468 21.18 16.11 13.43
N LYS A 469 20.64 15.02 14.00
CA LYS A 469 21.15 14.48 15.27
C LYS A 469 22.57 13.93 15.13
N GLU A 470 22.84 13.17 14.08
CA GLU A 470 24.18 12.68 13.78
C GLU A 470 25.16 13.82 13.51
N SER A 471 24.72 14.93 12.92
CA SER A 471 25.60 16.09 12.71
C SER A 471 26.11 16.70 14.02
N HIS A 472 25.34 16.61 15.11
CA HIS A 472 25.79 17.01 16.43
C HIS A 472 26.82 16.03 17.01
N ASP A 473 26.65 14.73 16.78
CA ASP A 473 27.64 13.72 17.19
C ASP A 473 28.96 13.88 16.41
N ARG A 474 28.90 14.11 15.09
CA ARG A 474 30.07 14.39 14.24
C ARG A 474 30.85 15.64 14.66
N ALA A 475 30.15 16.67 15.14
CA ALA A 475 30.76 17.93 15.56
C ALA A 475 31.42 17.86 16.96
N THR A 476 31.26 16.74 17.68
CA THR A 476 31.78 16.58 19.05
C THR A 476 33.08 15.77 19.02
N VAL A 477 34.09 16.18 19.80
CA VAL A 477 35.35 15.43 19.94
C VAL A 477 35.06 14.10 20.64
N SER A 478 35.63 13.01 20.12
CA SER A 478 35.13 11.61 20.19
C SER A 478 34.73 11.00 21.55
N THR A 479 35.00 11.64 22.69
CA THR A 479 34.76 11.09 24.03
C THR A 479 33.48 11.60 24.71
N GLU A 480 32.92 12.73 24.29
CA GLU A 480 31.74 13.31 24.95
C GLU A 480 30.44 13.02 24.19
N ILE A 481 29.36 12.70 24.92
CA ILE A 481 28.04 12.49 24.34
C ILE A 481 27.35 13.84 24.16
N ASN A 482 27.08 14.21 22.91
CA ASN A 482 26.36 15.45 22.64
C ASN A 482 24.88 15.32 23.07
N PRO A 483 24.35 16.20 23.93
CA PRO A 483 22.96 16.09 24.41
C PRO A 483 21.91 16.19 23.29
N LYS A 484 22.26 16.85 22.17
CA LYS A 484 21.41 16.99 20.97
C LYS A 484 21.64 15.87 19.94
N GLY A 485 22.66 15.04 20.17
CA GLY A 485 23.11 13.92 19.37
C GLY A 485 22.12 12.78 19.21
N LEU A 486 22.47 11.84 18.31
CA LEU A 486 21.75 10.58 18.10
C LEU A 486 21.98 9.64 19.29
N ARG A 487 23.23 9.51 19.76
CA ARG A 487 23.56 8.66 20.91
C ARG A 487 22.79 9.07 22.18
N ALA A 488 22.76 10.37 22.49
CA ALA A 488 21.96 10.88 23.61
C ALA A 488 20.46 10.66 23.42
N TYR A 489 19.97 10.64 22.18
CA TYR A 489 18.58 10.28 21.90
C TYR A 489 18.31 8.81 22.23
N TRP A 490 19.19 7.89 21.82
CA TRP A 490 19.07 6.48 22.16
C TRP A 490 19.07 6.24 23.66
N MET A 491 20.00 6.84 24.41
CA MET A 491 20.04 6.72 25.87
C MET A 491 18.74 7.17 26.54
N ARG A 492 18.09 8.22 26.02
CA ARG A 492 16.84 8.74 26.61
C ARG A 492 15.59 7.98 26.20
N GLN A 493 15.59 7.26 25.08
CA GLN A 493 14.34 6.80 24.45
C GLN A 493 14.34 5.33 24.05
N ASN A 494 15.50 4.69 23.94
CA ASN A 494 15.62 3.37 23.33
C ASN A 494 16.38 2.37 24.21
N LEU A 495 16.68 2.68 25.48
CA LEU A 495 17.26 1.71 26.41
C LEU A 495 16.23 0.71 26.96
N SER A 496 14.94 1.05 26.91
CA SER A 496 13.88 0.17 27.41
C SER A 496 12.59 0.32 26.61
N SER A 497 11.84 -0.77 26.47
CA SER A 497 10.49 -0.75 25.87
C SER A 497 9.47 -0.07 26.79
N VAL A 498 8.25 0.09 26.28
CA VAL A 498 7.09 0.56 27.09
C VAL A 498 6.81 -0.39 28.27
N ASP A 499 7.11 -1.68 28.12
CA ASP A 499 6.96 -2.70 29.16
C ASP A 499 8.19 -2.82 30.07
N GLY A 500 9.18 -1.94 29.93
CA GLY A 500 10.41 -1.95 30.74
C GLY A 500 11.43 -3.03 30.35
N LEU A 501 11.23 -3.71 29.22
CA LEU A 501 12.18 -4.72 28.72
C LEU A 501 13.45 -4.05 28.14
N PRO A 502 14.64 -4.65 28.25
CA PRO A 502 15.88 -4.08 27.73
C PRO A 502 15.84 -3.85 26.20
N GLY A 503 16.17 -2.64 25.78
CA GLY A 503 16.23 -2.21 24.38
C GLY A 503 17.64 -2.27 23.80
N LEU A 504 18.16 -1.12 23.37
CA LEU A 504 19.55 -0.96 22.92
C LEU A 504 20.51 -1.09 24.09
N LEU A 505 21.60 -1.82 23.88
CA LEU A 505 22.63 -2.09 24.88
C LEU A 505 23.97 -1.44 24.49
N THR A 506 24.44 -1.65 23.26
CA THR A 506 25.79 -1.27 22.82
C THR A 506 25.81 -0.10 21.84
N ALA A 507 24.75 0.10 21.06
CA ALA A 507 24.64 1.22 20.12
C ALA A 507 24.88 2.59 20.78
N PRO A 508 24.33 2.90 21.97
CA PRO A 508 24.55 4.19 22.63
C PRO A 508 26.00 4.41 23.07
N GLU A 509 26.81 3.35 23.19
CA GLU A 509 28.21 3.39 23.61
C GLU A 509 29.18 3.28 22.43
N SER A 510 28.66 3.00 21.24
CA SER A 510 29.45 2.80 20.03
C SER A 510 30.36 3.98 19.72
N LYS A 511 31.61 3.63 19.34
CA LYS A 511 32.63 4.56 18.86
C LYS A 511 32.66 4.66 17.33
N ALA A 512 31.77 3.93 16.63
CA ALA A 512 31.70 3.97 15.18
C ALA A 512 31.31 5.38 14.71
N THR A 513 32.06 5.92 13.75
CA THR A 513 31.86 7.26 13.22
C THR A 513 30.54 7.36 12.48
N CYS A 514 29.69 8.33 12.83
CA CYS A 514 28.46 8.62 12.10
C CYS A 514 28.77 9.26 10.74
N SER A 515 29.00 8.48 9.69
CA SER A 515 29.02 8.97 8.30
C SER A 515 27.60 9.20 7.81
N SER A 516 27.38 10.26 7.03
CA SER A 516 26.10 10.49 6.35
C SER A 516 26.37 10.74 4.88
N VAL A 517 25.90 9.82 4.05
CA VAL A 517 25.85 9.94 2.58
C VAL A 517 24.50 10.49 2.10
N PHE A 518 23.64 10.90 3.03
CA PHE A 518 22.28 11.30 2.72
C PHE A 518 22.24 12.66 2.01
N ASP A 519 21.91 12.64 0.72
CA ASP A 519 21.57 13.86 -0.02
C ASP A 519 20.28 14.46 0.54
N LYS A 520 20.40 15.68 1.09
CA LYS A 520 19.27 16.37 1.68
C LYS A 520 18.21 16.72 0.68
N GLY A 521 18.52 16.92 -0.62
CA GLY A 521 17.58 17.23 -1.70
C GLY A 521 16.48 18.27 -1.42
N PRO A 522 15.68 18.65 -2.42
CA PRO A 522 14.44 19.38 -2.16
C PRO A 522 13.47 18.51 -1.35
N ARG A 523 12.67 19.11 -0.46
CA ARG A 523 11.57 18.39 0.20
C ARG A 523 10.55 18.01 -0.86
N PRO A 524 10.00 16.77 -0.87
CA PRO A 524 8.87 16.44 -1.72
C PRO A 524 7.76 17.46 -1.51
N LYS A 525 7.31 18.11 -2.59
CA LYS A 525 6.16 19.03 -2.53
C LYS A 525 4.92 18.19 -2.33
N LEU A 526 4.45 18.12 -1.09
CA LEU A 526 3.13 17.58 -0.77
C LEU A 526 2.08 18.54 -1.33
N HIS A 527 1.29 18.10 -2.31
CA HIS A 527 0.05 18.80 -2.63
C HIS A 527 -0.84 18.72 -1.38
N ARG A 528 -1.02 19.85 -0.68
CA ARG A 528 -2.16 19.97 0.23
C ARG A 528 -3.38 19.90 -0.67
N LEU A 529 -4.16 18.83 -0.56
CA LEU A 529 -5.57 18.89 -0.93
C LEU A 529 -6.17 19.98 -0.05
N SER A 530 -6.27 21.18 -0.59
CA SER A 530 -6.98 22.25 0.08
C SER A 530 -8.46 21.87 0.02
N SER A 531 -9.21 22.17 1.07
CA SER A 531 -10.67 21.99 1.09
C SER A 531 -11.41 22.77 -0.01
N ARG A 532 -10.70 23.50 -0.88
CA ARG A 532 -11.24 24.18 -2.06
C ARG A 532 -11.21 23.33 -3.34
N ASP A 533 -10.45 22.25 -3.38
CA ASP A 533 -10.32 21.41 -4.60
C ASP A 533 -11.40 20.31 -4.69
N ALA A 534 -12.22 20.14 -3.64
CA ALA A 534 -13.42 19.30 -3.67
C ALA A 534 -14.60 19.91 -4.45
N GLY A 535 -14.38 21.06 -5.11
CA GLY A 535 -15.42 21.83 -5.80
C GLY A 535 -15.01 22.37 -7.16
N VAL A 536 -14.13 21.71 -7.93
CA VAL A 536 -13.98 22.00 -9.37
C VAL A 536 -13.69 20.70 -10.12
N LEU A 537 -14.75 19.91 -10.34
CA LEU A 537 -14.78 19.01 -11.49
C LEU A 537 -14.70 19.89 -12.74
N GLY A 538 -13.62 19.73 -13.49
CA GLY A 538 -13.32 20.51 -14.68
C GLY A 538 -14.43 20.45 -15.72
N THR A 539 -15.17 21.54 -15.85
CA THR A 539 -16.02 21.83 -17.02
C THR A 539 -15.84 23.26 -17.56
N GLY A 540 -15.10 24.14 -16.87
CA GLY A 540 -14.98 25.56 -17.28
C GLY A 540 -14.02 25.83 -18.44
N ALA A 541 -12.85 25.20 -18.49
CA ALA A 541 -11.83 25.53 -19.49
C ALA A 541 -12.17 24.99 -20.89
N THR A 542 -12.77 23.81 -20.98
CA THR A 542 -13.19 23.20 -22.26
C THR A 542 -14.40 23.91 -22.87
N LEU A 543 -15.30 24.46 -22.03
CA LEU A 543 -16.48 25.19 -22.49
C LEU A 543 -16.12 26.60 -22.99
N ALA A 544 -15.17 27.28 -22.35
CA ALA A 544 -14.72 28.61 -22.79
C ALA A 544 -14.00 28.58 -24.15
N ILE A 545 -13.21 27.53 -24.41
CA ILE A 545 -12.54 27.32 -25.71
C ILE A 545 -13.57 26.92 -26.78
N GLY A 546 -14.56 26.10 -26.43
CA GLY A 546 -15.67 25.74 -27.32
C GLY A 546 -16.56 26.93 -27.71
N CYS A 547 -16.88 27.81 -26.77
CA CYS A 547 -17.68 29.02 -27.03
C CYS A 547 -16.90 30.05 -27.88
N ALA A 548 -15.59 30.20 -27.68
CA ALA A 548 -14.77 31.10 -28.49
C ALA A 548 -14.64 30.62 -29.95
N ILE A 549 -14.51 29.31 -30.18
CA ILE A 549 -14.46 28.73 -31.53
C ILE A 549 -15.84 28.79 -32.20
N GLY A 550 -16.93 28.52 -31.47
CA GLY A 550 -18.30 28.62 -31.98
C GLY A 550 -18.69 30.04 -32.41
N ALA A 551 -18.28 31.06 -31.65
CA ALA A 551 -18.51 32.46 -32.01
C ALA A 551 -17.72 32.91 -33.25
N LEU A 552 -16.51 32.37 -33.46
CA LEU A 552 -15.67 32.65 -34.62
C LEU A 552 -16.23 32.00 -35.90
N VAL A 553 -16.77 30.79 -35.81
CA VAL A 553 -17.43 30.11 -36.93
C VAL A 553 -18.76 30.77 -37.29
N ALA A 554 -19.57 31.18 -36.31
CA ALA A 554 -20.87 31.82 -36.57
C ALA A 554 -20.75 33.22 -37.20
N THR A 555 -19.64 33.94 -36.95
CA THR A 555 -19.43 35.31 -37.47
C THR A 555 -18.62 35.37 -38.76
N ALA A 556 -17.71 34.43 -38.99
CA ALA A 556 -16.86 34.41 -40.19
C ALA A 556 -17.49 33.66 -41.38
N LEU A 557 -18.28 32.61 -41.14
CA LEU A 557 -18.83 31.76 -42.21
C LEU A 557 -19.85 32.49 -43.12
N PRO A 558 -20.73 33.39 -42.64
CA PRO A 558 -21.61 34.16 -43.51
C PRO A 558 -20.87 35.20 -44.39
N ARG A 559 -19.71 35.69 -43.93
CA ARG A 559 -18.88 36.67 -44.68
C ARG A 559 -18.01 36.02 -45.76
N ILE A 560 -17.66 34.76 -45.58
CA ILE A 560 -16.91 33.98 -46.58
C ILE A 560 -17.85 33.48 -47.69
N LEU A 561 -19.07 33.07 -47.33
CA LEU A 561 -20.08 32.60 -48.30
C LEU A 561 -20.69 33.72 -49.15
N SER A 562 -20.58 34.99 -48.75
CA SER A 562 -21.04 36.14 -49.55
C SER A 562 -20.03 36.62 -50.60
N VAL A 563 -18.80 36.10 -50.62
CA VAL A 563 -17.72 36.55 -51.54
C VAL A 563 -17.50 35.60 -52.72
N THR A 564 -18.07 34.38 -52.70
CA THR A 564 -17.82 33.36 -53.74
C THR A 564 -19.05 32.96 -54.58
N GLY A 565 -20.19 33.64 -54.44
CA GLY A 565 -21.42 33.33 -55.17
C GLY A 565 -21.74 34.31 -56.30
N ASN A 566 -20.93 34.36 -57.36
CA ASN A 566 -21.32 35.05 -58.60
C ASN A 566 -20.68 34.37 -59.83
N PHE A 567 -21.28 33.25 -60.26
CA PHE A 567 -21.13 32.75 -61.62
C PHE A 567 -22.53 32.60 -62.20
N GLY A 568 -22.87 33.51 -63.11
CA GLY A 568 -24.16 33.58 -63.78
C GLY A 568 -24.34 32.49 -64.84
N THR A 569 -25.56 31.99 -64.91
CA THR A 569 -26.14 31.30 -66.06
C THR A 569 -26.37 32.30 -67.20
N ARG A 570 -25.81 32.04 -68.39
CA ARG A 570 -26.38 32.50 -69.67
C ARG A 570 -27.09 31.32 -70.30
N THR A 571 -28.30 31.61 -70.77
CA THR A 571 -29.13 30.83 -71.71
C THR A 571 -28.36 30.35 -72.93
#